data_AF-K7WT65-F1
#
_entry.id   AF-K7WT65-F1
#
_cell.length_a   1.000
_cell.length_b   1.000
_cell.length_c   1.000
_cell.angle_alpha   90.00
_cell.angle_beta   90.00
_cell.angle_gamma   90.00
#
_symmetry.space_group_name_H-M   'P 1'
#
loop_
_entity.id
_entity.type
_entity.pdbx_description
1 polymer ?
#
loop_
_entity_poly.entity_id
_entity_poly.type
_entity_poly.pdbx_seq_one_letter_code
_entity_poly.pdbx_strand_id
1 'polypeptide(L)'
;IPAYNDYIARSQAAEGVSLADGLKVRIAENLQDGECKGPDADPASGVVGNEDKGKYALAKIEGTYNESETDAGKPNGCKVEIAYGQGTAEGKISKLITGKKLVLDQLVNGSFIAGDGTDLADKFIPNAVKAKK
;
A
#
# COMPACT_ATOMS: atom_id res chain seq x y z
N ILE A 1 27.18 -11.69 1.55
CA ILE A 1 26.01 -12.29 2.27
C ILE A 1 25.05 -11.20 2.78
N PRO A 2 25.47 -10.16 3.53
CA PRO A 2 24.53 -9.11 4.00
C PRO A 2 23.82 -8.34 2.87
N ALA A 3 24.55 -7.95 1.83
CA ALA A 3 23.98 -7.26 0.67
C ALA A 3 22.95 -8.12 -0.11
N TYR A 4 23.12 -9.44 -0.12
CA TYR A 4 22.18 -10.36 -0.76
C TYR A 4 20.86 -10.46 0.03
N ASN A 5 20.95 -10.56 1.36
CA ASN A 5 19.76 -10.56 2.21
C ASN A 5 18.98 -9.25 2.08
N ASP A 6 19.69 -8.12 1.96
CA ASP A 6 19.09 -6.81 1.71
C ASP A 6 18.40 -6.75 0.34
N TYR A 7 19.01 -7.35 -0.69
CA TYR A 7 18.40 -7.45 -2.02
C TYR A 7 17.11 -8.27 -2.00
N ILE A 8 17.11 -9.45 -1.36
CA ILE A 8 15.92 -10.30 -1.25
C ILE A 8 14.81 -9.57 -0.49
N ALA A 9 15.14 -8.89 0.61
CA ALA A 9 14.18 -8.07 1.36
C ALA A 9 13.56 -6.97 0.47
N ARG A 10 14.36 -6.27 -0.33
CA ARG A 10 13.88 -5.25 -1.26
C ARG A 10 12.99 -5.83 -2.36
N SER A 11 13.37 -6.98 -2.92
CA SER A 11 12.57 -7.66 -3.94
C SER A 11 11.21 -8.11 -3.40
N GLN A 12 11.16 -8.59 -2.16
CA GLN A 12 9.90 -8.95 -1.49
C GLN A 12 9.07 -7.70 -1.15
N ALA A 13 9.72 -6.63 -0.69
CA ALA A 13 9.05 -5.37 -0.38
C ALA A 13 8.35 -4.74 -1.60
N ALA A 14 8.94 -4.89 -2.79
CA ALA A 14 8.41 -4.34 -4.04
C ALA A 14 7.02 -4.88 -4.42
N GLU A 15 6.68 -6.12 -4.07
CA GLU A 15 5.34 -6.67 -4.32
C GLU A 15 4.26 -5.83 -3.63
N GLY A 16 4.54 -5.31 -2.43
CA GLY A 16 3.60 -4.45 -1.70
C GLY A 16 3.17 -3.22 -2.51
N VAL A 17 4.11 -2.59 -3.23
CA VAL A 17 3.82 -1.45 -4.09
C VAL A 17 3.01 -1.88 -5.32
N SER A 18 3.31 -3.05 -5.91
CA SER A 18 2.48 -3.61 -7.00
C SER A 18 1.03 -3.86 -6.57
N LEU A 19 0.80 -4.39 -5.36
CA LEU A 19 -0.55 -4.58 -4.81
C LEU A 19 -1.26 -3.23 -4.62
N ALA A 20 -0.56 -2.24 -4.05
CA ALA A 20 -1.13 -0.91 -3.87
C ALA A 20 -1.50 -0.24 -5.20
N ASP A 21 -0.67 -0.40 -6.24
CA ASP A 21 -1.00 0.09 -7.59
C ASP A 21 -2.27 -0.58 -8.14
N GLY A 22 -2.48 -1.87 -7.87
CA GLY A 22 -3.71 -2.59 -8.22
C GLY A 22 -4.96 -2.03 -7.51
N LEU A 23 -4.80 -1.50 -6.29
CA LEU A 23 -5.89 -0.90 -5.51
C LEU A 23 -6.27 0.52 -5.98
N LYS A 24 -5.47 1.19 -6.83
CA LYS A 24 -5.78 2.56 -7.30
C LYS A 24 -7.13 2.68 -8.00
N VAL A 25 -7.49 1.68 -8.80
CA VAL A 25 -8.78 1.67 -9.51
C VAL A 25 -9.93 1.60 -8.51
N ARG A 26 -9.82 0.74 -7.49
CA ARG A 26 -10.83 0.63 -6.44
C ARG A 26 -10.96 1.92 -5.64
N ILE A 27 -9.85 2.56 -5.29
CA ILE A 27 -9.89 3.87 -4.61
C ILE A 27 -10.58 4.90 -5.51
N ALA A 28 -10.26 4.96 -6.80
CA ALA A 28 -10.88 5.89 -7.73
C ALA A 28 -12.38 5.64 -7.91
N GLU A 29 -12.84 4.40 -7.84
CA GLU A 29 -14.26 4.04 -7.83
C GLU A 29 -14.93 4.49 -6.53
N ASN A 30 -14.36 4.15 -5.37
CA ASN A 30 -14.91 4.54 -4.06
C ASN A 30 -15.01 6.06 -3.89
N LEU A 31 -14.03 6.80 -4.44
CA LEU A 31 -14.02 8.26 -4.40
C LEU A 31 -15.18 8.91 -5.17
N GLN A 32 -15.86 8.18 -6.06
CA GLN A 32 -17.12 8.66 -6.68
C GLN A 32 -18.24 8.79 -5.64
N ASP A 33 -18.17 8.01 -4.56
CA ASP A 33 -19.09 8.07 -3.41
C ASP A 33 -18.54 8.96 -2.27
N GLY A 34 -17.39 9.62 -2.48
CA GLY A 34 -16.76 10.50 -1.48
C GLY A 34 -16.00 9.75 -0.38
N GLU A 35 -15.79 8.44 -0.50
CA GLU A 35 -15.10 7.65 0.51
C GLU A 35 -13.83 6.99 -0.06
N CYS A 36 -12.79 6.83 0.76
CA CYS A 36 -11.61 6.07 0.34
C CYS A 36 -11.93 4.57 0.23
N LYS A 37 -12.81 4.09 1.10
CA LYS A 37 -13.19 2.68 1.23
C LYS A 37 -14.55 2.45 0.62
N GLY A 38 -14.72 1.29 0.01
CA GLY A 38 -15.99 0.77 -0.45
C GLY A 38 -16.54 -0.26 0.53
N PRO A 39 -17.65 -0.94 0.17
CA PRO A 39 -18.17 -2.06 0.94
C PRO A 39 -17.12 -3.18 1.09
N ASP A 40 -17.28 -4.00 2.12
CA ASP A 40 -16.45 -5.19 2.32
C ASP A 40 -16.63 -6.19 1.17
N ALA A 41 -15.63 -7.04 0.96
CA ALA A 41 -15.66 -8.02 -0.12
C ALA A 41 -16.85 -8.98 0.03
N ASP A 42 -17.63 -9.10 -1.04
CA ASP A 42 -18.75 -10.03 -1.15
C ASP A 42 -18.68 -10.77 -2.49
N PRO A 43 -18.22 -12.05 -2.48
CA PRO A 43 -18.14 -12.86 -3.68
C PRO A 43 -19.49 -13.09 -4.37
N ALA A 44 -20.61 -13.00 -3.66
CA ALA A 44 -21.94 -13.24 -4.23
C ALA A 44 -22.40 -12.09 -5.13
N SER A 45 -21.99 -10.86 -4.81
CA SER A 45 -22.28 -9.65 -5.60
C SER A 45 -21.14 -9.22 -6.53
N GLY A 46 -19.96 -9.85 -6.39
CA GLY A 46 -18.76 -9.50 -7.16
C GLY A 46 -17.99 -8.30 -6.59
N VAL A 47 -18.36 -7.83 -5.38
CA VAL A 47 -17.64 -6.77 -4.67
C VAL A 47 -16.29 -7.31 -4.19
N VAL A 48 -15.21 -6.67 -4.64
CA VAL A 48 -13.83 -7.09 -4.35
C VAL A 48 -13.29 -6.55 -3.02
N GLY A 49 -13.94 -5.54 -2.44
CA GLY A 49 -13.58 -4.94 -1.16
C GLY A 49 -12.29 -4.11 -1.15
N ASN A 50 -11.82 -3.81 0.07
CA ASN A 50 -10.75 -2.85 0.33
C ASN A 50 -9.35 -3.48 0.44
N GLU A 51 -9.22 -4.78 0.17
CA GLU A 51 -7.99 -5.54 0.40
C GLU A 51 -7.50 -6.23 -0.87
N ASP A 52 -6.18 -6.32 -1.02
CA ASP A 52 -5.52 -7.18 -1.98
C ASP A 52 -4.36 -7.94 -1.34
N LYS A 53 -4.32 -9.26 -1.53
CA LYS A 53 -3.44 -10.17 -0.79
C LYS A 53 -2.46 -10.85 -1.73
N GLY A 54 -1.20 -10.45 -1.64
CA GLY A 54 -0.11 -11.06 -2.39
C GLY A 54 0.59 -12.19 -1.62
N LYS A 55 1.80 -12.52 -2.07
CA LYS A 55 2.62 -13.54 -1.44
C LYS A 55 3.25 -13.04 -0.13
N TYR A 56 3.86 -11.87 -0.16
CA TYR A 56 4.68 -11.34 0.93
C TYR A 56 3.93 -10.32 1.80
N ALA A 57 2.80 -9.77 1.33
CA ALA A 57 2.05 -8.76 2.05
C ALA A 57 0.54 -8.81 1.81
N LEU A 58 -0.20 -8.16 2.70
CA LEU A 58 -1.59 -7.73 2.52
C LEU A 58 -1.60 -6.21 2.34
N ALA A 59 -2.19 -5.71 1.27
CA ALA A 59 -2.42 -4.29 1.05
C ALA A 59 -3.89 -3.98 1.35
N LYS A 60 -4.14 -2.91 2.12
CA LYS A 60 -5.48 -2.51 2.55
C LYS A 60 -5.70 -1.02 2.36
N ILE A 61 -6.82 -0.66 1.74
CA ILE A 61 -7.24 0.74 1.62
C ILE A 61 -7.69 1.23 2.99
N GLU A 62 -7.17 2.39 3.40
CA GLU A 62 -7.50 3.08 4.64
C GLU A 62 -7.55 4.61 4.39
N GLY A 63 -7.80 5.36 5.46
CA GLY A 63 -7.83 6.82 5.42
C GLY A 63 -9.24 7.40 5.31
N THR A 64 -9.29 8.72 5.25
CA THR A 64 -10.52 9.51 5.15
C THR A 64 -10.30 10.54 4.07
N TYR A 65 -11.19 10.56 3.08
CA TYR A 65 -11.04 11.43 1.92
C TYR A 65 -11.14 12.90 2.35
N ASN A 66 -10.23 13.72 1.83
CA ASN A 66 -10.22 15.16 2.00
C ASN A 66 -10.69 15.81 0.70
N GLU A 67 -12.00 15.97 0.56
CA GLU A 67 -12.65 16.61 -0.60
C GLU A 67 -12.15 18.03 -0.90
N SER A 68 -11.59 18.72 0.10
CA SER A 68 -11.12 20.10 -0.06
C SER A 68 -9.72 20.20 -0.67
N GLU A 69 -8.96 19.10 -0.69
CA GLU A 69 -7.61 19.10 -1.26
C GLU A 69 -7.65 18.89 -2.77
N THR A 70 -7.08 19.84 -3.51
CA THR A 70 -7.12 19.87 -4.98
C THR A 70 -5.72 20.00 -5.60
N ASP A 71 -4.68 20.21 -4.79
CA ASP A 71 -3.30 20.24 -5.26
C ASP A 71 -2.84 18.82 -5.62
N ALA A 72 -2.49 18.62 -6.89
CA ALA A 72 -2.00 17.36 -7.46
C ALA A 72 -0.84 16.72 -6.67
N GLY A 73 -0.03 17.51 -5.97
CA GLY A 73 1.11 17.06 -5.18
C GLY A 73 0.80 16.75 -3.71
N LYS A 74 -0.45 16.92 -3.26
CA LYS A 74 -0.84 16.76 -1.86
C LYS A 74 -1.64 15.47 -1.64
N PRO A 75 -1.55 14.86 -0.44
CA PRO A 75 -2.36 13.71 -0.09
C PRO A 75 -3.87 14.02 -0.17
N ASN A 76 -4.63 13.18 -0.85
CA ASN A 76 -6.09 13.28 -0.90
C ASN A 76 -6.76 12.71 0.36
N GLY A 77 -5.99 12.20 1.32
CA GLY A 77 -6.46 11.59 2.57
C GLY A 77 -6.64 10.08 2.52
N CYS A 78 -6.70 9.48 1.33
CA CYS A 78 -6.71 8.04 1.14
C CYS A 78 -5.30 7.45 1.24
N LYS A 79 -5.22 6.25 1.81
CA LYS A 79 -3.96 5.55 2.08
C LYS A 79 -4.07 4.09 1.70
N VAL A 80 -2.93 3.46 1.43
CA VAL A 80 -2.81 2.00 1.38
C VAL A 80 -1.81 1.56 2.44
N GLU A 81 -2.27 0.74 3.38
CA GLU A 81 -1.46 0.09 4.39
C GLU A 81 -1.02 -1.29 3.88
N ILE A 82 0.29 -1.49 3.74
CA ILE A 82 0.89 -2.75 3.30
C ILE A 82 1.53 -3.45 4.51
N ALA A 83 0.96 -4.55 4.95
CA ALA A 83 1.46 -5.37 6.06
C ALA A 83 2.25 -6.59 5.55
N TYR A 84 3.58 -6.55 5.71
CA TYR A 84 4.47 -7.64 5.29
C TYR A 84 4.42 -8.81 6.27
N GLY A 85 4.31 -10.01 5.73
CA GLY A 85 4.11 -11.25 6.48
C GLY A 85 2.64 -11.58 6.74
N GLN A 86 1.71 -10.80 6.17
CA GLN A 86 0.28 -11.10 6.14
C GLN A 86 -0.22 -11.58 4.77
N GLY A 87 0.70 -11.76 3.81
CA GLY A 87 0.40 -12.42 2.53
C GLY A 87 0.29 -13.95 2.66
N THR A 88 0.17 -14.65 1.53
CA THR A 88 0.03 -16.12 1.50
C THR A 88 1.25 -16.88 2.00
N ALA A 89 2.44 -16.27 2.00
CA ALA A 89 3.65 -16.85 2.60
C ALA A 89 3.75 -16.61 4.12
N GLU A 90 2.85 -15.80 4.69
CA GLU A 90 2.81 -15.46 6.11
C GLU A 90 4.20 -15.04 6.65
N GLY A 91 4.60 -15.51 7.83
CA GLY A 91 5.90 -15.23 8.43
C GLY A 91 7.12 -15.83 7.71
N LYS A 92 6.92 -16.62 6.63
CA LYS A 92 8.00 -17.32 5.89
C LYS A 92 8.61 -16.43 4.80
N ILE A 93 8.94 -15.19 5.16
CA ILE A 93 9.57 -14.20 4.28
C ILE A 93 10.88 -13.69 4.91
N SER A 94 11.55 -12.73 4.29
CA SER A 94 12.76 -12.15 4.85
C SER A 94 12.49 -11.54 6.22
N LYS A 95 13.25 -12.00 7.23
CA LYS A 95 13.17 -11.51 8.62
C LYS A 95 13.43 -10.00 8.77
N LEU A 96 14.00 -9.38 7.74
CA LEU A 96 14.26 -7.93 7.69
C LEU A 96 12.99 -7.11 7.44
N ILE A 97 11.92 -7.74 6.94
CA ILE A 97 10.65 -7.07 6.61
C ILE A 97 9.41 -7.75 7.22
N THR A 98 9.51 -9.00 7.68
CA THR A 98 8.36 -9.68 8.35
C THR A 98 7.83 -8.86 9.52
N GLY A 99 6.51 -8.65 9.55
CA GLY A 99 5.85 -7.86 10.59
C GLY A 99 6.03 -6.35 10.45
N LYS A 100 6.66 -5.89 9.36
CA LYS A 100 6.78 -4.48 9.01
C LYS A 100 5.61 -4.03 8.14
N LYS A 101 5.48 -2.72 8.05
CA LYS A 101 4.45 -1.97 7.38
C LYS A 101 5.07 -0.89 6.51
N LEU A 102 4.56 -0.77 5.30
CA LEU A 102 4.70 0.40 4.44
C LEU A 102 3.34 1.06 4.28
N VAL A 103 3.22 2.33 4.68
CA VAL A 103 2.03 3.14 4.45
C VAL A 103 2.29 3.99 3.22
N LEU A 104 1.36 3.97 2.26
CA LEU A 104 1.40 4.81 1.07
C LEU A 104 0.26 5.81 1.12
N ASP A 105 0.57 7.10 1.18
CA ASP A 105 -0.41 8.17 1.01
C ASP A 105 -0.68 8.37 -0.48
N GLN A 106 -1.95 8.36 -0.87
CA GLN A 106 -2.36 8.69 -2.23
C GLN A 106 -2.43 10.20 -2.40
N LEU A 107 -1.79 10.72 -3.43
CA LEU A 107 -1.88 12.12 -3.82
C LEU A 107 -3.13 12.36 -4.66
N VAL A 108 -3.58 13.62 -4.77
CA VAL A 108 -4.73 14.00 -5.62
C VAL A 108 -4.56 13.53 -7.07
N ASN A 109 -3.32 13.49 -7.59
CA ASN A 109 -3.06 12.97 -8.94
C ASN A 109 -3.03 11.43 -9.04
N GLY A 110 -3.42 10.71 -7.98
CA GLY A 110 -3.44 9.25 -7.90
C GLY A 110 -2.07 8.59 -7.71
N SER A 111 -0.99 9.35 -7.58
CA SER A 111 0.35 8.81 -7.27
C SER A 111 0.47 8.42 -5.80
N PHE A 112 1.45 7.57 -5.47
CA PHE A 112 1.74 7.20 -4.09
C PHE A 112 3.08 7.78 -3.62
N ILE A 113 3.11 8.18 -2.35
CA ILE A 113 4.34 8.46 -1.60
C ILE A 113 4.29 7.72 -0.27
N ALA A 114 5.44 7.34 0.26
CA ALA A 114 5.55 6.75 1.59
C ALA A 114 5.08 7.77 2.62
N GLY A 115 4.08 7.37 3.39
CA GLY A 115 3.40 8.18 4.39
C GLY A 115 3.84 7.86 5.81
N ASP A 116 3.28 8.64 6.73
CA ASP A 116 3.47 8.46 8.16
C ASP A 116 2.98 7.09 8.64
N GLY A 117 3.64 6.53 9.65
CA GLY A 117 3.32 5.20 10.19
C GLY A 117 4.00 4.04 9.46
N THR A 118 4.82 4.32 8.43
CA THR A 118 5.75 3.34 7.86
C THR A 118 6.82 2.95 8.88
N ASP A 119 7.01 1.65 9.11
CA ASP A 119 8.11 1.12 9.94
C ASP A 119 9.09 0.23 9.13
N LEU A 120 8.84 0.06 7.83
CA LEU A 120 9.76 -0.54 6.88
C LEU A 120 10.98 0.38 6.68
N ALA A 121 12.18 -0.17 6.86
CA ALA A 121 13.41 0.63 6.71
C ALA A 121 13.57 1.19 5.28
N ASP A 122 13.99 2.46 5.17
CA ASP A 122 14.18 3.21 3.91
C ASP A 122 14.96 2.46 2.81
N LYS A 123 15.90 1.60 3.20
CA LYS A 123 16.70 0.81 2.26
C LYS A 123 15.90 -0.28 1.53
N PHE A 124 14.72 -0.63 2.03
CA PHE A 124 13.80 -1.61 1.47
C PHE A 124 12.59 -0.96 0.79
N ILE A 125 12.28 0.30 1.09
CA ILE A 125 11.23 1.06 0.39
C ILE A 125 11.64 1.24 -1.09
N PRO A 126 10.77 0.87 -2.06
CA PRO A 126 11.04 1.12 -3.47
C PRO A 126 11.18 2.60 -3.78
N ASN A 127 12.13 2.96 -4.65
CA ASN A 127 12.45 4.38 -4.92
C ASN A 127 11.27 5.18 -5.48
N ALA A 128 10.38 4.54 -6.25
CA ALA A 128 9.24 5.20 -6.88
C ALA A 128 8.26 5.82 -5.87
N VAL A 129 8.20 5.29 -4.65
CA VAL A 129 7.29 5.73 -3.60
C VAL A 129 8.01 6.39 -2.44
N LYS A 130 9.31 6.65 -2.52
CA LYS A 130 9.98 7.38 -1.44
C LYS A 130 9.44 8.80 -1.35
N ALA A 131 9.26 9.29 -0.13
CA ALA A 131 8.99 10.70 0.10
C ALA A 131 10.08 11.52 -0.60
N LYS A 132 9.66 12.54 -1.37
CA LYS A 132 10.59 13.48 -1.99
C LYS A 132 11.28 14.26 -0.87
N LYS A 133 12.61 14.17 -0.82
CA LYS A 133 13.45 14.99 0.07
C LYS A 133 13.50 16.43 -0.41
#